data_AF-A0A7J4Q1A5-F1
#
_entry.id   AF-A0A7J4Q1A5-F1
#
_cell.length_a   1.000
_cell.length_b   1.000
_cell.length_c   1.000
_cell.angle_alpha   90.00
_cell.angle_beta   90.00
_cell.angle_gamma   90.00
#
_symmetry.space_group_name_H-M   'P 1'
#
loop_
_entity.id
_entity.type
_entity.pdbx_description
1 polymer ?
#
loop_
_entity_poly.entity_id
_entity_poly.type
_entity_poly.pdbx_seq_one_letter_code
_entity_poly.pdbx_strand_id
1 'polypeptide(L)'
;IPFTKPSSPVIWVRPYHALSIESQDDGTVRVRTSSDGFSIGSIGRYAGIAFGLSLMVIPLIIGAYNVFALTMESDDTENPCDLFSTSEYIEFDDAGIMCLDYSDKLDVSSFESAEGHFRFQSEWSGFEEYRWAQYGHVVTLCFVDSNYDEYSCENLIRAPETLPDQNLSYYSGYDGITQDMPPWVNDRPSSVSVEYQSSSDAPFGTDRLLVAWDDRPGCCYLDMRTYGVTSFEITGYATPFERGILEILFPYVAPMLVGVLIFSFSGARVTLLEFDQRQSKIQRRFNIGTPLSRYDWANVDFQNFSLEEHSFTVTHHEAGDEHTASRTTYTHHSGLNLSCAYEGGTHVLFFIENKSKKVRLDLIEDLFKSLDLESPLHSSDTPLVQPSEISAQSMVRPPLVSEASIDSSNAASSPDVDEDARSPKASAQDTSDFWDNV
;
A
#
# COMPACT_ATOMS: atom_id res chain seq x y z
N ILE A 1 -29.74 14.01 4.62
CA ILE A 1 -30.22 14.15 6.01
C ILE A 1 -29.38 15.26 6.66
N PRO A 2 -29.95 16.26 7.35
CA PRO A 2 -29.14 17.22 8.10
C PRO A 2 -28.42 16.49 9.24
N PHE A 3 -27.09 16.64 9.33
CA PHE A 3 -26.30 15.96 10.35
C PHE A 3 -26.71 16.44 11.75
N THR A 4 -27.18 15.51 12.58
CA THR A 4 -27.50 15.79 13.97
C THR A 4 -26.23 16.15 14.75
N LYS A 5 -26.39 16.89 15.86
CA LYS A 5 -25.33 16.99 16.87
C LYS A 5 -25.08 15.60 17.46
N PRO A 6 -23.84 15.26 17.87
CA PRO A 6 -23.55 13.98 18.51
C PRO A 6 -24.46 13.79 19.74
N SER A 7 -24.91 12.55 19.98
CA SER A 7 -25.77 12.18 21.11
C SER A 7 -25.00 11.72 22.35
N SER A 8 -23.67 11.73 22.29
CA SER A 8 -22.72 11.25 23.31
C SER A 8 -21.50 12.20 23.33
N PRO A 9 -20.51 12.03 24.25
CA PRO A 9 -19.62 13.13 24.65
C PRO A 9 -18.80 13.69 23.49
N VAL A 10 -18.71 15.03 23.38
CA VAL A 10 -18.02 15.71 22.26
C VAL A 10 -16.55 15.26 22.16
N ILE A 11 -15.90 15.09 23.32
CA ILE A 11 -14.55 14.52 23.46
C ILE A 11 -14.57 13.38 24.49
N TRP A 12 -14.00 12.23 24.12
CA TRP A 12 -13.64 11.17 25.05
C TRP A 12 -12.17 11.34 25.46
N VAL A 13 -11.92 11.70 26.71
CA VAL A 13 -10.58 11.81 27.30
C VAL A 13 -10.20 10.46 27.90
N ARG A 14 -9.50 9.65 27.09
CA ARG A 14 -9.03 8.31 27.49
C ARG A 14 -7.79 8.42 28.41
N PRO A 15 -7.44 7.36 29.17
CA PRO A 15 -6.28 7.35 30.07
C PRO A 15 -4.93 7.73 29.44
N TYR A 16 -4.78 7.65 28.12
CA TYR A 16 -3.56 7.97 27.39
C TYR A 16 -3.67 9.28 26.57
N HIS A 17 -4.80 9.98 26.61
CA HIS A 17 -4.92 11.32 26.04
C HIS A 17 -4.39 12.35 27.03
N ALA A 18 -3.30 13.04 26.66
CA ALA A 18 -2.84 14.23 27.35
C ALA A 18 -3.39 15.48 26.62
N LEU A 19 -3.82 16.49 27.38
CA LEU A 19 -4.45 17.70 26.88
C LEU A 19 -3.71 18.94 27.39
N SER A 20 -3.58 19.95 26.55
CA SER A 20 -3.08 21.28 26.90
C SER A 20 -4.19 22.30 26.77
N ILE A 21 -4.40 23.08 27.82
CA ILE A 21 -5.34 24.21 27.85
C ILE A 21 -4.52 25.48 27.63
N GLU A 22 -4.93 26.32 26.68
CA GLU A 22 -4.29 27.59 26.34
C GLU A 22 -5.33 28.72 26.35
N SER A 23 -5.25 29.64 27.32
CA SER A 23 -5.98 30.90 27.32
C SER A 23 -5.34 31.92 26.38
N GLN A 24 -6.14 32.81 25.79
CA GLN A 24 -5.68 33.90 24.92
C GLN A 24 -6.16 35.26 25.42
N ASP A 25 -5.44 36.33 25.07
CA ASP A 25 -5.73 37.72 25.47
C ASP A 25 -7.09 38.24 24.98
N ASP A 26 -7.69 37.56 24.00
CA ASP A 26 -9.04 37.84 23.50
C ASP A 26 -10.17 37.31 24.39
N GLY A 27 -9.85 36.60 25.48
CA GLY A 27 -10.84 35.99 26.38
C GLY A 27 -11.37 34.64 25.90
N THR A 28 -10.70 34.00 24.94
CA THR A 28 -11.01 32.62 24.52
C THR A 28 -10.05 31.61 25.13
N VAL A 29 -10.57 30.41 25.44
CA VAL A 29 -9.78 29.28 25.96
C VAL A 29 -9.83 28.14 24.94
N ARG A 30 -8.65 27.62 24.57
CA ARG A 30 -8.50 26.53 23.59
C ARG A 30 -8.01 25.27 24.27
N VAL A 31 -8.75 24.17 24.10
CA VAL A 31 -8.36 22.83 24.54
C VAL A 31 -7.78 22.09 23.34
N ARG A 32 -6.52 21.67 23.45
CA ARG A 32 -5.75 20.98 22.40
C ARG A 32 -5.23 19.64 22.91
N THR A 33 -4.94 18.73 21.99
CA THR A 33 -4.04 17.60 22.28
C THR A 33 -2.67 18.13 22.70
N SER A 34 -2.16 17.76 23.87
CA SER A 34 -0.75 18.04 24.19
C SER A 34 0.14 17.04 23.45
N SER A 35 1.35 17.48 23.11
CA SER A 35 2.37 16.67 22.48
C SER A 35 3.55 16.58 23.43
N ASP A 36 3.78 15.39 24.01
CA ASP A 36 4.96 15.11 24.83
C ASP A 36 6.22 14.87 23.98
N GLY A 37 6.07 14.94 22.65
CA GLY A 37 7.20 15.04 21.70
C GLY A 37 8.04 16.29 21.96
N PHE A 38 9.33 16.19 21.63
CA PHE A 38 10.37 17.19 21.91
C PHE A 38 9.88 18.64 21.76
N SER A 39 10.16 19.48 22.78
CA SER A 39 9.82 20.91 22.83
C SER A 39 10.70 21.75 21.88
N ILE A 40 10.63 21.43 20.59
CA ILE A 40 11.19 22.20 19.49
C ILE A 40 10.38 23.49 19.36
N GLY A 41 11.06 24.64 19.28
CA GLY A 41 10.40 25.94 19.13
C GLY A 41 9.51 26.02 17.88
N SER A 42 8.58 26.98 17.85
CA SER A 42 7.54 27.13 16.83
C SER A 42 8.04 27.01 15.37
N ILE A 43 9.22 27.55 15.08
CA ILE A 43 9.90 27.46 13.77
C ILE A 43 10.16 25.99 13.38
N GLY A 44 10.73 25.19 14.28
CA GLY A 44 11.06 23.80 14.02
C GLY A 44 9.84 22.88 13.96
N ARG A 45 8.73 23.23 14.65
CA ARG A 45 7.42 22.58 14.41
C ARG A 45 6.97 22.79 12.96
N TYR A 46 6.98 24.03 12.46
CA TYR A 46 6.57 24.30 11.08
C TYR A 46 7.50 23.65 10.05
N ALA A 47 8.81 23.62 10.32
CA ALA A 47 9.77 22.87 9.50
C ALA A 47 9.47 21.35 9.49
N GLY A 48 9.19 20.74 10.66
CA GLY A 48 8.83 19.33 10.77
C GLY A 48 7.53 18.97 10.05
N ILE A 49 6.49 19.82 10.18
CA ILE A 49 5.23 19.67 9.45
C ILE A 49 5.47 19.77 7.93
N ALA A 50 6.22 20.78 7.48
CA ALA A 50 6.51 20.96 6.06
C ALA A 50 7.34 19.81 5.48
N PHE A 51 8.37 19.36 6.19
CA PHE A 51 9.23 18.26 5.76
C PHE A 51 8.48 16.91 5.74
N GLY A 52 7.68 16.64 6.78
CA GLY A 52 6.82 15.45 6.82
C GLY A 52 5.78 15.43 5.69
N LEU A 53 5.14 16.56 5.39
CA LEU A 53 4.21 16.67 4.26
C LEU A 53 4.92 16.54 2.90
N SER A 54 6.10 17.14 2.71
CA SER A 54 6.89 16.96 1.48
C SER A 54 7.23 15.48 1.24
N LEU A 55 7.62 14.75 2.29
CA LEU A 55 7.91 13.32 2.23
C LEU A 55 6.67 12.42 2.03
N MET A 56 5.45 12.93 2.24
CA MET A 56 4.21 12.23 1.84
C MET A 56 3.83 12.57 0.40
N VAL A 57 3.76 13.86 0.07
CA VAL A 57 3.08 14.37 -1.12
C VAL A 57 3.95 14.30 -2.37
N ILE A 58 5.27 14.54 -2.24
CA ILE A 58 6.17 14.46 -3.41
C ILE A 58 6.30 13.02 -3.91
N PRO A 59 6.52 11.98 -3.06
CA PRO A 59 6.52 10.59 -3.51
C PRO A 59 5.20 10.15 -4.15
N LEU A 60 4.03 10.58 -3.61
CA LEU A 60 2.73 10.30 -4.23
C LEU A 60 2.61 10.92 -5.63
N ILE A 61 3.03 12.18 -5.82
CA ILE A 61 2.94 12.86 -7.12
C ILE A 61 3.88 12.21 -8.14
N ILE A 62 5.11 11.85 -7.74
CA ILE A 62 6.07 11.22 -8.65
C ILE A 62 5.65 9.78 -8.99
N GLY A 63 5.21 8.98 -8.00
CA GLY A 63 4.71 7.63 -8.24
C GLY A 63 3.48 7.62 -9.15
N ALA A 64 2.51 8.51 -8.91
CA ALA A 64 1.34 8.66 -9.77
C ALA A 64 1.71 9.16 -11.19
N TYR A 65 2.71 10.04 -11.32
CA TYR A 65 3.21 10.48 -12.63
C TYR A 65 3.91 9.35 -13.40
N ASN A 66 4.73 8.54 -12.73
CA ASN A 66 5.44 7.43 -13.37
C ASN A 66 4.47 6.33 -13.82
N VAL A 67 3.48 5.98 -12.99
CA VAL A 67 2.41 5.05 -13.38
C VAL A 67 1.59 5.62 -14.55
N PHE A 68 1.24 6.91 -14.51
CA PHE A 68 0.51 7.56 -15.60
C PHE A 68 1.31 7.60 -16.91
N ALA A 69 2.62 7.89 -16.84
CA ALA A 69 3.51 7.88 -18.00
C ALA A 69 3.60 6.49 -18.61
N LEU A 70 3.71 5.44 -17.79
CA LEU A 70 3.68 4.05 -18.25
C LEU A 70 2.41 3.75 -19.07
N THR A 71 1.23 4.16 -18.56
CA THR A 71 -0.07 3.98 -19.22
C THR A 71 -0.36 4.94 -20.39
N MET A 72 0.57 5.83 -20.73
CA MET A 72 0.41 6.84 -21.79
C MET A 72 1.49 6.78 -22.87
N GLU A 73 2.58 6.04 -22.64
CA GLU A 73 3.68 5.84 -23.58
C GLU A 73 3.65 4.45 -24.25
N SER A 74 2.80 3.54 -23.76
CA SER A 74 2.29 2.40 -24.52
C SER A 74 1.24 2.88 -25.54
N ASP A 75 1.61 3.01 -26.82
CA ASP A 75 0.66 3.36 -27.90
C ASP A 75 -0.42 2.25 -28.05
N ASP A 76 -0.07 1.00 -27.75
CA ASP A 76 -1.02 -0.10 -27.59
C ASP A 76 -1.64 -0.06 -26.18
N THR A 77 -2.94 0.22 -26.13
CA THR A 77 -3.68 0.47 -24.87
C THR A 77 -4.30 -0.78 -24.24
N GLU A 78 -3.93 -1.97 -24.73
CA GLU A 78 -4.40 -3.26 -24.22
C GLU A 78 -3.33 -3.88 -23.32
N ASN A 79 -3.73 -4.44 -22.16
CA ASN A 79 -2.83 -5.24 -21.34
C ASN A 79 -2.60 -6.58 -22.06
N PRO A 80 -1.36 -6.98 -22.40
CA PRO A 80 -1.11 -8.25 -23.09
C PRO A 80 -1.58 -9.46 -22.25
N CYS A 81 -1.67 -9.26 -20.93
CA CYS A 81 -2.26 -10.19 -19.96
C CYS A 81 -3.69 -9.82 -19.51
N ASP A 82 -4.52 -9.15 -20.32
CA ASP A 82 -5.93 -8.95 -19.95
C ASP A 82 -6.67 -10.30 -19.90
N LEU A 83 -7.37 -10.55 -18.80
CA LEU A 83 -8.03 -11.83 -18.47
C LEU A 83 -9.18 -12.21 -19.42
N PHE A 84 -9.50 -11.34 -20.38
CA PHE A 84 -10.53 -11.54 -21.41
C PHE A 84 -9.96 -11.72 -22.82
N SER A 85 -8.66 -11.47 -23.03
CA SER A 85 -7.97 -11.89 -24.26
C SER A 85 -7.49 -13.35 -24.09
N THR A 86 -7.36 -14.07 -25.20
CA THR A 86 -6.84 -15.45 -25.20
C THR A 86 -5.42 -15.47 -25.73
N SER A 87 -4.55 -14.64 -25.17
CA SER A 87 -3.12 -14.58 -25.53
C SER A 87 -2.40 -15.88 -25.15
N GLU A 88 -1.37 -16.23 -25.93
CA GLU A 88 -0.40 -17.27 -25.55
C GLU A 88 0.42 -16.75 -24.37
N TYR A 89 0.82 -17.62 -23.43
CA TYR A 89 1.57 -17.21 -22.25
C TYR A 89 2.68 -18.20 -21.90
N ILE A 90 3.71 -17.69 -21.23
CA ILE A 90 4.86 -18.43 -20.73
C ILE A 90 5.00 -18.11 -19.24
N GLU A 91 5.37 -19.09 -18.42
CA GLU A 91 5.59 -18.93 -16.99
C GLU A 91 7.09 -19.10 -16.66
N PHE A 92 7.62 -18.21 -15.82
CA PHE A 92 8.99 -18.20 -15.30
C PHE A 92 8.99 -18.11 -13.77
N ASP A 93 9.95 -18.75 -13.10
CA ASP A 93 10.06 -18.82 -11.63
C ASP A 93 10.32 -17.45 -10.97
N ASP A 94 10.96 -16.51 -11.68
CA ASP A 94 11.34 -15.16 -11.20
C ASP A 94 10.45 -14.03 -11.77
N ALA A 95 10.10 -14.11 -13.05
CA ALA A 95 9.25 -13.13 -13.74
C ALA A 95 7.73 -13.43 -13.62
N GLY A 96 7.35 -14.66 -13.29
CA GLY A 96 5.95 -15.10 -13.29
C GLY A 96 5.42 -15.30 -14.70
N ILE A 97 4.15 -14.99 -14.92
CA ILE A 97 3.52 -15.10 -16.24
C ILE A 97 3.90 -13.91 -17.12
N MET A 98 4.36 -14.21 -18.33
CA MET A 98 4.50 -13.27 -19.45
C MET A 98 3.51 -13.66 -20.55
N CYS A 99 2.85 -12.68 -21.15
CA CYS A 99 1.83 -12.90 -22.17
C CYS A 99 2.28 -12.38 -23.52
N LEU A 100 1.80 -13.01 -24.59
CA LEU A 100 2.05 -12.63 -25.97
C LEU A 100 1.58 -11.18 -26.21
N ASP A 101 2.53 -10.35 -26.62
CA ASP A 101 2.34 -8.92 -26.87
C ASP A 101 2.24 -8.67 -28.38
N TYR A 102 3.25 -9.11 -29.13
CA TYR A 102 3.28 -9.04 -30.60
C TYR A 102 3.85 -10.31 -31.23
N SER A 103 3.47 -10.60 -32.49
CA SER A 103 4.09 -11.67 -33.28
C SER A 103 4.12 -11.31 -34.76
N ASP A 104 5.27 -10.83 -35.23
CA ASP A 104 5.49 -10.41 -36.60
C ASP A 104 6.22 -11.47 -37.43
N LYS A 105 5.86 -11.57 -38.70
CA LYS A 105 6.44 -12.52 -39.65
C LYS A 105 6.76 -11.83 -40.97
N LEU A 106 8.04 -11.80 -41.31
CA LEU A 106 8.59 -11.20 -42.52
C LEU A 106 8.93 -12.30 -43.53
N ASP A 107 8.29 -12.27 -44.71
CA ASP A 107 8.59 -13.21 -45.80
C ASP A 107 9.98 -12.95 -46.38
N VAL A 108 10.75 -14.03 -46.58
CA VAL A 108 12.11 -14.00 -47.11
C VAL A 108 12.10 -14.41 -48.58
N SER A 109 12.51 -13.49 -49.45
CA SER A 109 12.52 -13.67 -50.91
C SER A 109 13.77 -14.37 -51.45
N SER A 110 14.90 -14.23 -50.74
CA SER A 110 16.11 -15.03 -50.96
C SER A 110 16.91 -15.18 -49.66
N PHE A 111 17.57 -16.31 -49.49
CA PHE A 111 18.37 -16.64 -48.31
C PHE A 111 19.72 -17.24 -48.74
N GLU A 112 20.82 -16.67 -48.24
CA GLU A 112 22.18 -17.09 -48.57
C GLU A 112 23.04 -17.24 -47.31
N SER A 113 23.97 -18.19 -47.31
CA SER A 113 24.83 -18.50 -46.17
C SER A 113 26.29 -18.63 -46.55
N ALA A 114 27.17 -18.41 -45.58
CA ALA A 114 28.59 -18.72 -45.62
C ALA A 114 29.07 -19.17 -44.21
N GLU A 115 30.35 -19.48 -44.03
CA GLU A 115 30.87 -19.90 -42.72
C GLU A 115 30.73 -18.77 -41.69
N GLY A 116 29.93 -19.00 -40.64
CA GLY A 116 29.63 -18.02 -39.58
C GLY A 116 28.82 -16.80 -40.04
N HIS A 117 28.20 -16.83 -41.23
CA HIS A 117 27.42 -15.72 -41.77
C HIS A 117 26.15 -16.20 -42.47
N PHE A 118 25.10 -15.38 -42.44
CA PHE A 118 23.94 -15.52 -43.31
C PHE A 118 23.41 -14.15 -43.71
N ARG A 119 22.69 -14.10 -44.83
CA ARG A 119 21.97 -12.90 -45.26
C ARG A 119 20.68 -13.27 -45.95
N PHE A 120 19.69 -12.39 -45.85
CA PHE A 120 18.38 -12.62 -46.44
C PHE A 120 17.83 -11.33 -47.06
N GLN A 121 16.90 -11.49 -47.99
CA GLN A 121 16.24 -10.37 -48.64
C GLN A 121 14.75 -10.30 -48.26
N SER A 122 14.36 -9.26 -47.52
CA SER A 122 12.95 -8.93 -47.24
C SER A 122 12.40 -7.91 -48.25
N GLU A 123 11.07 -7.77 -48.33
CA GLU A 123 10.44 -6.73 -49.15
C GLU A 123 10.60 -5.30 -48.57
N TRP A 124 10.89 -5.17 -47.27
CA TRP A 124 10.86 -3.88 -46.54
C TRP A 124 12.23 -3.26 -46.31
N SER A 125 13.23 -4.07 -45.95
CA SER A 125 14.59 -3.64 -45.60
C SER A 125 15.61 -3.87 -46.70
N GLY A 126 15.30 -4.68 -47.72
CA GLY A 126 16.25 -5.10 -48.74
C GLY A 126 17.09 -6.27 -48.26
N PHE A 127 18.41 -6.21 -48.42
CA PHE A 127 19.34 -7.24 -47.94
C PHE A 127 19.81 -6.92 -46.51
N GLU A 128 19.49 -7.80 -45.56
CA GLU A 128 20.07 -7.80 -44.23
C GLU A 128 21.15 -8.87 -44.14
N GLU A 129 22.32 -8.52 -43.62
CA GLU A 129 23.47 -9.41 -43.49
C GLU A 129 23.88 -9.54 -42.01
N TYR A 130 24.15 -10.78 -41.60
CA TYR A 130 24.40 -11.16 -40.22
C TYR A 130 25.64 -12.05 -40.10
N ARG A 131 26.48 -11.75 -39.11
CA ARG A 131 27.61 -12.59 -38.68
C ARG A 131 27.30 -13.18 -37.31
N TRP A 132 27.63 -14.45 -37.08
CA TRP A 132 27.31 -15.12 -35.83
C TRP A 132 28.37 -16.11 -35.36
N ALA A 133 28.35 -16.42 -34.06
CA ALA A 133 29.10 -17.51 -33.45
C ALA A 133 28.29 -18.11 -32.29
N GLN A 134 28.56 -19.36 -31.92
CA GLN A 134 27.86 -20.04 -30.82
C GLN A 134 28.84 -20.69 -29.84
N TYR A 135 28.63 -20.46 -28.54
CA TYR A 135 29.36 -21.08 -27.44
C TYR A 135 28.37 -21.71 -26.46
N GLY A 136 28.20 -23.03 -26.54
CA GLY A 136 27.18 -23.73 -25.76
C GLY A 136 25.77 -23.32 -26.20
N HIS A 137 25.00 -22.72 -25.29
CA HIS A 137 23.66 -22.19 -25.57
C HIS A 137 23.65 -20.72 -26.01
N VAL A 138 24.75 -19.97 -25.80
CA VAL A 138 24.83 -18.56 -26.20
C VAL A 138 25.19 -18.47 -27.68
N VAL A 139 24.40 -17.71 -28.44
CA VAL A 139 24.68 -17.27 -29.80
C VAL A 139 24.96 -15.77 -29.75
N THR A 140 26.17 -15.37 -30.11
CA THR A 140 26.43 -13.96 -30.45
C THR A 140 25.96 -13.77 -31.89
N LEU A 141 24.97 -12.91 -32.09
CA LEU A 141 24.47 -12.52 -33.40
C LEU A 141 24.81 -11.04 -33.63
N CYS A 142 25.32 -10.72 -34.81
CA CYS A 142 25.71 -9.35 -35.16
C CYS A 142 25.14 -8.96 -36.51
N PHE A 143 24.34 -7.89 -36.53
CA PHE A 143 23.96 -7.20 -37.76
C PHE A 143 25.18 -6.48 -38.36
N VAL A 144 25.30 -6.51 -39.69
CA VAL A 144 26.42 -5.92 -40.43
C VAL A 144 26.05 -4.55 -40.97
N ASP A 145 26.43 -3.47 -40.26
CA ASP A 145 26.16 -2.13 -40.74
C ASP A 145 27.19 -1.68 -41.80
N SER A 146 26.79 -1.81 -43.06
CA SER A 146 27.58 -1.40 -44.22
C SER A 146 27.72 0.12 -44.41
N ASN A 147 26.96 0.95 -43.68
CA ASN A 147 27.08 2.41 -43.71
C ASN A 147 28.17 2.90 -42.75
N TYR A 148 28.28 2.26 -41.58
CA TYR A 148 29.21 2.63 -40.52
C TYR A 148 30.50 1.77 -40.51
N ASP A 149 30.53 0.64 -41.23
CA ASP A 149 31.64 -0.33 -41.27
C ASP A 149 31.93 -0.93 -39.87
N GLU A 150 30.86 -1.32 -39.18
CA GLU A 150 30.88 -1.92 -37.84
C GLU A 150 29.84 -3.04 -37.66
N TYR A 151 29.97 -3.82 -36.59
CA TYR A 151 29.03 -4.87 -36.21
C TYR A 151 28.17 -4.38 -35.04
N SER A 152 26.85 -4.41 -35.18
CA SER A 152 25.92 -4.23 -34.05
C SER A 152 25.57 -5.60 -33.49
N CYS A 153 26.02 -5.89 -32.27
CA CYS A 153 26.04 -7.25 -31.70
C CYS A 153 25.20 -7.40 -30.44
N GLU A 154 24.57 -8.56 -30.34
CA GLU A 154 23.72 -9.02 -29.23
C GLU A 154 24.07 -10.48 -28.89
N ASN A 155 23.90 -10.87 -27.62
CA ASN A 155 24.01 -12.25 -27.16
C ASN A 155 22.60 -12.79 -26.88
N LEU A 156 22.21 -13.88 -27.55
CA LEU A 156 20.91 -14.53 -27.38
C LEU A 156 21.10 -15.99 -26.91
N ILE A 157 20.11 -16.51 -26.20
CA ILE A 157 20.05 -17.92 -25.80
C ILE A 157 19.35 -18.73 -26.88
N ARG A 158 20.05 -19.73 -27.44
CA ARG A 158 19.46 -20.70 -28.37
C ARG A 158 18.71 -21.80 -27.61
N ALA A 159 17.39 -21.84 -27.78
CA ALA A 159 16.51 -22.86 -27.22
C ALA A 159 15.83 -23.70 -28.33
N PRO A 160 15.63 -25.02 -28.11
CA PRO A 160 14.71 -25.82 -28.93
C PRO A 160 13.24 -25.46 -28.58
N GLU A 161 12.28 -26.33 -28.93
CA GLU A 161 10.85 -26.18 -28.57
C GLU A 161 10.58 -26.06 -27.06
N THR A 162 11.54 -26.42 -26.20
CA THR A 162 11.46 -26.32 -24.74
C THR A 162 12.53 -25.36 -24.21
N LEU A 163 12.13 -24.43 -23.34
CA LEU A 163 13.03 -23.50 -22.64
C LEU A 163 14.12 -24.25 -21.84
N PRO A 164 15.42 -23.89 -21.97
CA PRO A 164 16.51 -24.53 -21.24
C PRO A 164 16.56 -24.19 -19.74
N ASP A 165 16.04 -23.02 -19.34
CA ASP A 165 15.92 -22.58 -17.95
C ASP A 165 14.50 -21.99 -17.71
N GLN A 166 14.06 -21.95 -16.46
CA GLN A 166 12.76 -21.39 -16.04
C GLN A 166 12.89 -20.03 -15.35
N ASN A 167 14.10 -19.47 -15.24
CA ASN A 167 14.31 -18.09 -14.80
C ASN A 167 14.46 -17.18 -16.03
N LEU A 168 13.65 -16.12 -16.15
CA LEU A 168 13.77 -15.11 -17.20
C LEU A 168 15.15 -14.43 -17.16
N SER A 169 15.71 -14.26 -15.96
CA SER A 169 17.05 -13.72 -15.76
C SER A 169 18.19 -14.55 -16.40
N TYR A 170 17.94 -15.81 -16.80
CA TYR A 170 18.89 -16.58 -17.63
C TYR A 170 19.04 -16.04 -19.06
N TYR A 171 18.01 -15.34 -19.55
CA TYR A 171 17.91 -14.84 -20.93
C TYR A 171 18.29 -13.36 -21.05
N SER A 172 18.72 -12.70 -19.97
CA SER A 172 18.94 -11.25 -19.92
C SER A 172 19.99 -10.78 -20.93
N GLY A 173 19.56 -9.95 -21.89
CA GLY A 173 20.43 -9.25 -22.82
C GLY A 173 21.13 -8.05 -22.18
N TYR A 174 22.25 -7.66 -22.76
CA TYR A 174 22.88 -6.36 -22.52
C TYR A 174 23.17 -5.71 -23.87
N ASP A 175 22.83 -4.43 -23.99
CA ASP A 175 23.12 -3.64 -25.19
C ASP A 175 24.63 -3.44 -25.39
N GLY A 176 25.14 -3.85 -26.54
CA GLY A 176 26.49 -3.59 -27.01
C GLY A 176 27.54 -4.67 -26.68
N ILE A 177 28.79 -4.40 -27.08
CA ILE A 177 29.87 -5.38 -27.08
C ILE A 177 30.35 -5.70 -25.66
N THR A 178 30.15 -6.95 -25.23
CA THR A 178 30.61 -7.49 -23.94
C THR A 178 31.98 -8.20 -24.07
N GLN A 179 32.62 -8.54 -22.94
CA GLN A 179 33.97 -9.14 -22.94
C GLN A 179 33.99 -10.64 -23.26
N ASP A 180 32.84 -11.29 -23.20
CA ASP A 180 32.58 -12.69 -23.50
C ASP A 180 32.22 -12.95 -24.98
N MET A 181 31.91 -11.89 -25.75
CA MET A 181 31.71 -11.97 -27.20
C MET A 181 32.99 -12.42 -27.95
N PRO A 182 32.86 -13.00 -29.16
CA PRO A 182 33.99 -13.35 -30.00
C PRO A 182 34.89 -12.13 -30.28
N PRO A 183 36.24 -12.27 -30.33
CA PRO A 183 37.13 -11.14 -30.57
C PRO A 183 36.83 -10.33 -31.84
N TRP A 184 36.26 -11.00 -32.86
CA TRP A 184 35.96 -10.42 -34.16
C TRP A 184 34.84 -9.38 -34.17
N VAL A 185 34.04 -9.22 -33.10
CA VAL A 185 33.00 -8.17 -33.04
C VAL A 185 33.59 -6.75 -33.08
N ASN A 186 34.90 -6.62 -32.83
CA ASN A 186 35.66 -5.38 -32.93
C ASN A 186 36.39 -5.22 -34.29
N ASP A 187 36.31 -6.22 -35.17
CA ASP A 187 36.82 -6.12 -36.55
C ASP A 187 35.84 -5.30 -37.40
N ARG A 188 36.32 -4.79 -38.54
CA ARG A 188 35.48 -4.12 -39.53
C ARG A 188 34.87 -5.15 -40.50
N PRO A 189 33.57 -5.09 -40.82
CA PRO A 189 32.98 -5.89 -41.89
C PRO A 189 33.76 -5.82 -43.21
N SER A 190 34.19 -4.63 -43.64
CA SER A 190 34.98 -4.44 -44.88
C SER A 190 36.35 -5.14 -44.90
N SER A 191 36.84 -5.63 -43.74
CA SER A 191 38.08 -6.40 -43.65
C SER A 191 37.91 -7.90 -43.95
N VAL A 192 36.66 -8.38 -43.99
CA VAL A 192 36.32 -9.80 -44.25
C VAL A 192 35.68 -9.93 -45.63
N SER A 193 36.24 -10.78 -46.49
CA SER A 193 35.63 -11.13 -47.78
C SER A 193 34.81 -12.40 -47.62
N VAL A 194 33.48 -12.31 -47.77
CA VAL A 194 32.55 -13.44 -47.61
C VAL A 194 31.96 -13.84 -48.97
N GLU A 195 32.10 -15.12 -49.34
CA GLU A 195 31.49 -15.67 -50.56
C GLU A 195 30.17 -16.40 -50.21
N TYR A 196 29.05 -15.68 -50.33
CA TYR A 196 27.71 -16.20 -50.06
C TYR A 196 27.23 -17.16 -51.15
N GLN A 197 26.47 -18.18 -50.72
CA GLN A 197 25.79 -19.13 -51.60
C GLN A 197 24.34 -19.32 -51.13
N SER A 198 23.41 -19.44 -52.07
CA SER A 198 21.98 -19.66 -51.76
C SER A 198 21.79 -20.99 -51.01
N SER A 199 21.04 -20.97 -49.90
CA SER A 199 20.93 -22.11 -48.98
C SER A 199 19.49 -22.59 -48.83
N SER A 200 19.32 -23.91 -48.62
CA SER A 200 18.06 -24.54 -48.20
C SER A 200 17.93 -24.70 -46.68
N ASP A 201 18.97 -24.34 -45.93
CA ASP A 201 19.16 -24.75 -44.54
C ASP A 201 19.24 -23.51 -43.64
N ALA A 202 18.37 -23.46 -42.62
CA ALA A 202 18.29 -22.37 -41.65
C ALA A 202 19.50 -22.37 -40.68
N PRO A 203 20.03 -21.20 -40.27
CA PRO A 203 21.27 -21.11 -39.50
C PRO A 203 21.15 -21.74 -38.10
N PHE A 204 19.93 -21.73 -37.54
CA PHE A 204 19.61 -22.32 -36.23
C PHE A 204 18.65 -23.52 -36.35
N GLY A 205 18.36 -23.98 -37.58
CA GLY A 205 17.41 -25.08 -37.82
C GLY A 205 15.98 -24.70 -37.44
N THR A 206 15.42 -25.41 -36.46
CA THR A 206 14.10 -25.13 -35.86
C THR A 206 14.21 -24.45 -34.48
N ASP A 207 15.42 -24.18 -34.01
CA ASP A 207 15.65 -23.58 -32.70
C ASP A 207 15.35 -22.07 -32.74
N ARG A 208 14.85 -21.55 -31.63
CA ARG A 208 14.56 -20.12 -31.42
C ARG A 208 15.75 -19.48 -30.71
N LEU A 209 16.02 -18.21 -31.02
CA LEU A 209 16.93 -17.37 -30.24
C LEU A 209 16.10 -16.48 -29.31
N LEU A 210 16.42 -16.48 -28.02
CA LEU A 210 15.70 -15.75 -26.98
C LEU A 210 16.60 -14.71 -26.33
N VAL A 211 16.05 -13.52 -26.08
CA VAL A 211 16.71 -12.48 -25.31
C VAL A 211 15.66 -11.70 -24.50
N ALA A 212 15.96 -11.46 -23.23
CA ALA A 212 15.09 -10.73 -22.30
C ALA A 212 15.65 -9.34 -22.01
N TRP A 213 14.80 -8.32 -22.03
CA TRP A 213 15.19 -6.92 -21.82
C TRP A 213 14.43 -6.34 -20.60
N ASP A 214 15.14 -5.56 -19.77
CA ASP A 214 14.59 -4.78 -18.65
C ASP A 214 14.74 -3.29 -18.97
N ASP A 215 13.88 -2.81 -19.88
CA ASP A 215 13.87 -1.41 -20.31
C ASP A 215 13.51 -0.45 -19.17
N ARG A 216 12.70 -0.93 -18.22
CA ARG A 216 12.10 -0.12 -17.15
C ARG A 216 11.79 -1.01 -15.94
N PRO A 217 12.07 -0.56 -14.70
CA PRO A 217 11.72 -1.32 -13.49
C PRO A 217 10.25 -1.77 -13.48
N GLY A 218 10.03 -3.09 -13.52
CA GLY A 218 8.71 -3.70 -13.56
C GLY A 218 8.10 -3.93 -14.95
N CYS A 219 8.86 -3.73 -16.03
CA CYS A 219 8.50 -4.09 -17.40
C CYS A 219 9.59 -4.97 -18.01
N CYS A 220 9.46 -6.29 -17.86
CA CYS A 220 10.35 -7.23 -18.53
C CYS A 220 9.73 -7.68 -19.85
N TYR A 221 10.52 -7.65 -20.92
CA TYR A 221 10.18 -8.15 -22.24
C TYR A 221 11.03 -9.38 -22.58
N LEU A 222 10.50 -10.27 -23.41
CA LEU A 222 11.18 -11.44 -23.96
C LEU A 222 10.95 -11.51 -25.46
N ASP A 223 11.99 -11.24 -26.25
CA ASP A 223 11.98 -11.48 -27.68
C ASP A 223 12.29 -12.95 -27.96
N MET A 224 11.50 -13.58 -28.83
CA MET A 224 11.76 -14.91 -29.38
C MET A 224 11.87 -14.81 -30.90
N ARG A 225 13.05 -15.12 -31.45
CA ARG A 225 13.41 -14.88 -32.86
C ARG A 225 13.70 -16.19 -33.59
N THR A 226 13.06 -16.41 -34.73
CA THR A 226 13.18 -17.65 -35.54
C THR A 226 13.59 -17.32 -36.97
N TYR A 227 14.83 -17.66 -37.35
CA TYR A 227 15.40 -17.37 -38.67
C TYR A 227 15.19 -18.54 -39.63
N GLY A 228 14.10 -18.51 -40.41
CA GLY A 228 13.81 -19.48 -41.46
C GLY A 228 14.26 -19.04 -42.86
N VAL A 229 14.42 -20.01 -43.76
CA VAL A 229 14.88 -19.80 -45.15
C VAL A 229 13.86 -19.06 -46.01
N THR A 230 12.57 -19.15 -45.65
CA THR A 230 11.45 -18.49 -46.36
C THR A 230 10.73 -17.45 -45.52
N SER A 231 11.08 -17.30 -44.24
CA SER A 231 10.48 -16.30 -43.34
C SER A 231 11.33 -16.09 -42.10
N PHE A 232 11.47 -14.84 -41.67
CA PHE A 232 11.94 -14.46 -40.34
C PHE A 232 10.73 -14.13 -39.46
N GLU A 233 10.76 -14.54 -38.20
CA GLU A 233 9.62 -14.41 -37.27
C GLU A 233 10.12 -13.93 -35.90
N ILE A 234 9.47 -12.90 -35.37
CA ILE A 234 9.75 -12.32 -34.04
C ILE A 234 8.45 -12.38 -33.24
N THR A 235 8.52 -12.96 -32.05
CA THR A 235 7.40 -13.04 -31.11
C THR A 235 7.83 -12.43 -29.78
N GLY A 236 7.19 -11.35 -29.36
CA GLY A 236 7.45 -10.67 -28.09
C GLY A 236 6.46 -11.07 -27.02
N TYR A 237 6.97 -11.32 -25.81
CA TYR A 237 6.17 -11.52 -24.60
C TYR A 237 6.49 -10.43 -23.58
N ALA A 238 5.47 -9.98 -22.83
CA ALA A 238 5.60 -8.91 -21.84
C ALA A 238 4.98 -9.30 -20.49
N THR A 239 5.53 -8.76 -19.40
CA THR A 239 4.96 -8.91 -18.04
C THR A 239 3.68 -8.09 -17.85
N PRO A 240 2.69 -8.55 -17.06
CA PRO A 240 1.45 -7.83 -16.79
C PRO A 240 1.69 -6.48 -16.10
N PHE A 241 1.01 -5.43 -16.59
CA PHE A 241 1.12 -4.05 -16.06
C PHE A 241 0.93 -3.94 -14.53
N GLU A 242 0.12 -4.82 -13.91
CA GLU A 242 -0.11 -4.81 -12.45
C GLU A 242 1.18 -5.07 -11.64
N ARG A 243 2.12 -5.88 -12.17
CA ARG A 243 3.43 -6.10 -11.54
C ARG A 243 4.26 -4.81 -11.60
N GLY A 244 4.31 -4.17 -12.77
CA GLY A 244 5.04 -2.92 -12.97
C GLY A 244 4.58 -1.78 -12.07
N ILE A 245 3.27 -1.64 -11.86
CA ILE A 245 2.71 -0.62 -10.96
C ILE A 245 3.21 -0.81 -9.51
N LEU A 246 3.31 -2.05 -9.01
CA LEU A 246 3.82 -2.32 -7.66
C LEU A 246 5.32 -2.00 -7.54
N GLU A 247 6.13 -2.42 -8.50
CA GLU A 247 7.58 -2.18 -8.51
C GLU A 247 7.91 -0.68 -8.65
N ILE A 248 7.16 0.06 -9.48
CA ILE A 248 7.25 1.53 -9.59
C ILE A 248 6.85 2.24 -8.29
N LEU A 249 5.86 1.74 -7.56
CA LEU A 249 5.37 2.40 -6.34
C LEU A 249 6.20 2.07 -5.08
N PHE A 250 6.87 0.92 -5.03
CA PHE A 250 7.61 0.45 -3.86
C PHE A 250 8.68 1.45 -3.32
N PRO A 251 9.52 2.11 -4.16
CA PRO A 251 10.49 3.12 -3.70
C PRO A 251 9.87 4.32 -2.97
N TYR A 252 8.59 4.62 -3.21
CA TYR A 252 7.89 5.76 -2.61
C TYR A 252 7.27 5.44 -1.24
N VAL A 253 7.15 4.17 -0.86
CA VAL A 253 6.59 3.75 0.44
C VAL A 253 7.50 4.17 1.60
N ALA A 254 8.80 3.94 1.48
CA ALA A 254 9.78 4.27 2.53
C ALA A 254 9.80 5.78 2.90
N PRO A 255 9.91 6.74 1.96
CA PRO A 255 9.83 8.17 2.31
C PRO A 255 8.44 8.56 2.85
N MET A 256 7.34 7.97 2.37
CA MET A 256 6.02 8.22 2.96
C MET A 256 5.95 7.82 4.44
N LEU A 257 6.48 6.65 4.82
CA LEU A 257 6.52 6.18 6.20
C LEU A 257 7.37 7.10 7.09
N VAL A 258 8.53 7.55 6.61
CA VAL A 258 9.36 8.55 7.31
C VAL A 258 8.62 9.89 7.43
N GLY A 259 7.89 10.30 6.39
CA GLY A 259 7.02 11.48 6.40
C GLY A 259 5.92 11.41 7.47
N VAL A 260 5.25 10.26 7.58
CA VAL A 260 4.24 9.97 8.63
C VAL A 260 4.85 10.08 10.02
N LEU A 261 6.00 9.44 10.27
CA LEU A 261 6.69 9.51 11.56
C LEU A 261 7.07 10.95 11.92
N ILE A 262 7.71 11.69 11.01
CA ILE A 262 8.13 13.08 11.24
C ILE A 262 6.92 13.99 11.47
N PHE A 263 5.83 13.82 10.68
CA PHE A 263 4.61 14.58 10.86
C PHE A 263 3.96 14.31 12.23
N SER A 264 3.89 13.04 12.66
CA SER A 264 3.39 12.65 13.99
C SER A 264 4.25 13.23 15.13
N PHE A 265 5.57 13.16 15.02
CA PHE A 265 6.48 13.71 16.04
C PHE A 265 6.58 15.25 16.02
N SER A 266 6.17 15.92 14.94
CA SER A 266 6.24 17.39 14.82
C SER A 266 5.35 18.15 15.81
N GLY A 267 4.44 17.48 16.53
CA GLY A 267 3.58 18.12 17.52
C GLY A 267 2.49 18.99 16.89
N ALA A 268 1.83 18.47 15.85
CA ALA A 268 0.67 19.07 15.19
C ALA A 268 -0.56 19.12 16.13
N ARG A 269 -0.54 20.00 17.14
CA ARG A 269 -1.62 20.15 18.14
C ARG A 269 -2.96 20.46 17.46
N VAL A 270 -3.91 19.54 17.57
CA VAL A 270 -5.27 19.76 17.07
C VAL A 270 -6.10 20.46 18.15
N THR A 271 -6.69 21.61 17.82
CA THR A 271 -7.72 22.24 18.67
C THR A 271 -8.96 21.36 18.65
N LEU A 272 -9.39 20.89 19.81
CA LEU A 272 -10.54 20.01 19.96
C LEU A 272 -11.79 20.85 20.28
N LEU A 273 -11.68 21.73 21.28
CA LEU A 273 -12.70 22.70 21.66
C LEU A 273 -12.10 24.10 21.85
N GLU A 274 -12.93 25.11 21.59
CA GLU A 274 -12.68 26.53 21.79
C GLU A 274 -13.87 27.12 22.53
N PHE A 275 -13.59 27.82 23.62
CA PHE A 275 -14.56 28.41 24.53
C PHE A 275 -14.45 29.94 24.42
N ASP A 276 -15.53 30.62 24.04
CA ASP A 276 -15.62 32.08 23.96
C ASP A 276 -16.71 32.55 24.94
N GLN A 277 -16.27 33.13 26.06
CA GLN A 277 -17.17 33.65 27.09
C GLN A 277 -17.87 34.94 26.67
N ARG A 278 -17.23 35.77 25.82
CA ARG A 278 -17.76 37.07 25.38
C ARG A 278 -18.94 36.89 24.42
N GLN A 279 -18.97 35.79 23.68
CA GLN A 279 -20.08 35.38 22.81
C GLN A 279 -20.99 34.30 23.42
N SER A 280 -20.78 33.91 24.70
CA SER A 280 -21.44 32.79 25.37
C SER A 280 -21.49 31.53 24.50
N LYS A 281 -20.33 31.14 23.94
CA LYS A 281 -20.22 30.16 22.86
C LYS A 281 -19.14 29.11 23.10
N ILE A 282 -19.42 27.87 22.69
CA ILE A 282 -18.43 26.79 22.57
C ILE A 282 -18.40 26.32 21.11
N GLN A 283 -17.20 26.03 20.60
CA GLN A 283 -16.98 25.57 19.22
C GLN A 283 -16.06 24.35 19.18
N ARG A 284 -16.46 23.30 18.43
CA ARG A 284 -15.56 22.23 17.99
C ARG A 284 -14.79 22.69 16.76
N ARG A 285 -13.46 22.70 16.83
CA ARG A 285 -12.57 23.30 15.81
C ARG A 285 -11.56 22.30 15.23
N PHE A 286 -12.04 21.13 14.84
CA PHE A 286 -11.20 20.11 14.23
C PHE A 286 -10.83 20.53 12.78
N ASN A 287 -9.56 20.88 12.54
CA ASN A 287 -9.13 21.50 11.28
C ASN A 287 -9.26 20.62 10.03
N ILE A 288 -9.50 19.31 10.18
CA ILE A 288 -9.59 18.36 9.06
C ILE A 288 -11.00 18.34 8.44
N GLY A 289 -11.20 19.23 7.46
CA GLY A 289 -11.98 19.02 6.23
C GLY A 289 -13.52 18.86 6.28
N THR A 290 -14.09 18.11 7.22
CA THR A 290 -15.47 17.58 7.06
C THR A 290 -16.56 18.45 7.71
N PRO A 291 -17.82 18.43 7.21
CA PRO A 291 -18.94 19.11 7.87
C PRO A 291 -19.20 18.62 9.30
N LEU A 292 -18.87 17.36 9.59
CA LEU A 292 -18.95 16.73 10.92
C LEU A 292 -17.88 17.25 11.91
N SER A 293 -16.89 18.02 11.43
CA SER A 293 -15.76 18.49 12.24
C SER A 293 -16.05 19.77 13.04
N ARG A 294 -17.15 20.48 12.70
CA ARG A 294 -17.48 21.84 13.17
C ARG A 294 -18.88 21.89 13.77
N TYR A 295 -18.95 21.89 15.10
CA TYR A 295 -20.20 22.06 15.85
C TYR A 295 -20.10 23.28 16.76
N ASP A 296 -21.13 24.11 16.73
CA ASP A 296 -21.26 25.29 17.59
C ASP A 296 -22.39 25.08 18.61
N TRP A 297 -22.15 25.50 19.85
CA TRP A 297 -23.15 25.69 20.89
C TRP A 297 -23.11 27.17 21.27
N ALA A 298 -24.23 27.87 21.11
CA ALA A 298 -24.40 29.28 21.45
C ALA A 298 -25.35 29.41 22.65
N ASN A 299 -25.34 30.57 23.30
CA ASN A 299 -26.08 30.82 24.53
C ASN A 299 -25.79 29.76 25.61
N VAL A 300 -24.51 29.43 25.76
CA VAL A 300 -23.97 28.51 26.76
C VAL A 300 -23.88 29.22 28.11
N ASP A 301 -24.41 28.59 29.16
CA ASP A 301 -24.25 29.05 30.53
C ASP A 301 -22.91 28.55 31.08
N PHE A 302 -21.91 29.44 31.09
CA PHE A 302 -20.57 29.18 31.61
C PHE A 302 -20.52 29.07 33.14
N GLN A 303 -21.54 29.48 33.88
CA GLN A 303 -21.57 29.34 35.35
C GLN A 303 -22.25 28.03 35.79
N ASN A 304 -22.95 27.35 34.89
CA ASN A 304 -23.72 26.14 35.17
C ASN A 304 -23.15 24.91 34.43
N PHE A 305 -21.91 24.58 34.76
CA PHE A 305 -21.31 23.30 34.41
C PHE A 305 -21.62 22.22 35.47
N SER A 306 -22.17 21.08 35.06
CA SER A 306 -22.34 19.92 35.95
C SER A 306 -21.19 18.92 35.77
N LEU A 307 -20.82 18.25 36.86
CA LEU A 307 -19.78 17.22 36.87
C LEU A 307 -20.34 15.95 37.53
N GLU A 308 -20.62 14.94 36.73
CA GLU A 308 -21.40 13.76 37.14
C GLU A 308 -20.63 12.46 36.88
N GLU A 309 -20.63 11.52 37.84
CA GLU A 309 -20.05 10.18 37.59
C GLU A 309 -20.95 9.37 36.65
N HIS A 310 -20.35 8.79 35.61
CA HIS A 310 -21.08 8.09 34.54
C HIS A 310 -20.35 6.83 34.08
N SER A 311 -21.10 5.85 33.59
CA SER A 311 -20.59 4.59 33.06
C SER A 311 -21.13 4.29 31.67
N PHE A 312 -20.29 4.43 30.65
CA PHE A 312 -20.62 4.00 29.29
C PHE A 312 -20.37 2.50 29.11
N THR A 313 -21.26 1.82 28.38
CA THR A 313 -20.99 0.49 27.84
C THR A 313 -20.85 0.63 26.34
N VAL A 314 -19.69 0.26 25.79
CA VAL A 314 -19.42 0.27 24.35
C VAL A 314 -19.60 -1.14 23.82
N THR A 315 -20.43 -1.26 22.80
CA THR A 315 -20.59 -2.48 22.01
C THR A 315 -19.59 -2.45 20.86
N HIS A 316 -18.76 -3.49 20.75
CA HIS A 316 -17.90 -3.73 19.60
C HIS A 316 -18.51 -4.86 18.78
N HIS A 317 -18.51 -4.70 17.45
CA HIS A 317 -18.94 -5.73 16.51
C HIS A 317 -17.73 -6.16 15.68
N GLU A 318 -17.18 -7.33 15.99
CA GLU A 318 -16.19 -8.03 15.18
C GLU A 318 -16.98 -8.73 14.05
N ALA A 319 -16.86 -8.21 12.82
CA ALA A 319 -17.38 -8.91 11.65
C ALA A 319 -16.50 -10.14 11.40
N GLY A 320 -17.13 -11.31 11.34
CA GLY A 320 -16.46 -12.55 10.95
C GLY A 320 -16.28 -12.64 9.44
N ASP A 321 -15.29 -13.41 9.03
CA ASP A 321 -15.07 -13.85 7.65
C ASP A 321 -15.96 -15.05 7.28
N GLU A 322 -15.69 -15.69 6.13
CA GLU A 322 -16.45 -16.85 5.65
C GLU A 322 -16.32 -18.10 6.55
N HIS A 323 -15.45 -18.09 7.56
CA HIS A 323 -15.17 -19.22 8.45
C HIS A 323 -15.36 -18.89 9.94
N THR A 324 -15.68 -17.64 10.29
CA THR A 324 -15.87 -17.19 11.68
C THR A 324 -17.23 -16.52 11.90
N ALA A 325 -17.88 -16.85 13.01
CA ALA A 325 -19.14 -16.22 13.38
C ALA A 325 -18.89 -14.78 13.86
N SER A 326 -19.74 -13.83 13.42
CA SER A 326 -19.65 -12.45 13.87
C SER A 326 -19.84 -12.34 15.39
N ARG A 327 -18.94 -11.62 16.04
CA ARG A 327 -18.82 -11.59 17.49
C ARG A 327 -19.12 -10.20 18.03
N THR A 328 -20.00 -10.14 19.02
CA THR A 328 -20.31 -8.90 19.73
C THR A 328 -19.67 -8.96 21.11
N THR A 329 -18.82 -7.99 21.42
CA THR A 329 -18.18 -7.84 22.73
C THR A 329 -18.56 -6.51 23.37
N TYR A 330 -18.47 -6.42 24.70
CA TYR A 330 -18.87 -5.23 25.46
C TYR A 330 -17.73 -4.79 26.37
N THR A 331 -17.41 -3.50 26.37
CA THR A 331 -16.47 -2.89 27.33
C THR A 331 -17.16 -1.83 28.17
N HIS A 332 -16.94 -1.87 29.48
CA HIS A 332 -17.51 -0.93 30.43
C HIS A 332 -16.48 0.12 30.84
N HIS A 333 -16.82 1.40 30.68
CA HIS A 333 -15.93 2.54 30.91
C HIS A 333 -16.55 3.45 31.96
N SER A 334 -15.87 3.65 33.08
CA SER A 334 -16.30 4.57 34.15
C SER A 334 -15.49 5.87 34.13
N GLY A 335 -16.13 6.98 34.45
CA GLY A 335 -15.50 8.30 34.42
C GLY A 335 -16.41 9.43 34.88
N LEU A 336 -16.02 10.67 34.56
CA LEU A 336 -16.82 11.87 34.80
C LEU A 336 -17.33 12.45 33.48
N ASN A 337 -18.62 12.75 33.41
CA ASN A 337 -19.18 13.66 32.42
C ASN A 337 -19.00 15.10 32.92
N LEU A 338 -18.40 15.96 32.10
CA LEU A 338 -18.46 17.42 32.26
C LEU A 338 -19.49 17.97 31.26
N SER A 339 -20.61 18.47 31.79
CA SER A 339 -21.78 18.92 31.02
C SER A 339 -21.98 20.42 31.13
N CYS A 340 -22.57 21.05 30.11
CA CYS A 340 -23.01 22.44 30.14
C CYS A 340 -24.46 22.60 29.69
N ALA A 341 -25.16 23.60 30.22
CA ALA A 341 -26.44 24.06 29.70
C ALA A 341 -26.26 25.01 28.51
N TYR A 342 -27.13 24.92 27.51
CA TYR A 342 -27.24 25.84 26.38
C TYR A 342 -28.71 25.94 25.92
N GLU A 343 -29.03 26.86 25.01
CA GLU A 343 -30.40 27.10 24.52
C GLU A 343 -31.13 25.84 23.99
N GLY A 344 -30.39 24.82 23.52
CA GLY A 344 -30.93 23.54 23.06
C GLY A 344 -30.95 22.41 24.11
N GLY A 345 -30.74 22.71 25.40
CA GLY A 345 -30.77 21.73 26.49
C GLY A 345 -29.41 21.57 27.19
N THR A 346 -29.14 20.38 27.74
CA THR A 346 -27.83 20.05 28.36
C THR A 346 -27.00 19.21 27.40
N HIS A 347 -25.67 19.38 27.40
CA HIS A 347 -24.77 18.56 26.57
C HIS A 347 -23.48 18.18 27.31
N VAL A 348 -23.00 16.95 27.10
CA VAL A 348 -21.74 16.45 27.67
C VAL A 348 -20.58 16.81 26.75
N LEU A 349 -19.70 17.70 27.21
CA LEU A 349 -18.54 18.17 26.44
C LEU A 349 -17.39 17.17 26.52
N PHE A 350 -17.11 16.68 27.73
CA PHE A 350 -16.06 15.69 27.97
C PHE A 350 -16.62 14.51 28.75
N PHE A 351 -16.23 13.30 28.35
CA PHE A 351 -16.17 12.15 29.25
C PHE A 351 -14.71 11.90 29.61
N ILE A 352 -14.37 11.99 30.90
CA ILE A 352 -13.01 11.82 31.42
C ILE A 352 -12.94 10.45 32.10
N GLU A 353 -12.33 9.49 31.41
CA GLU A 353 -12.26 8.09 31.80
C GLU A 353 -11.28 7.86 32.97
N ASN A 354 -11.63 6.98 33.90
CA ASN A 354 -10.88 6.77 35.14
C ASN A 354 -9.48 6.15 34.89
N LYS A 355 -8.41 6.93 35.14
CA LYS A 355 -7.02 6.45 35.26
C LYS A 355 -6.46 6.62 36.67
N SER A 356 -6.45 7.85 37.17
CA SER A 356 -6.13 8.18 38.56
C SER A 356 -6.93 9.41 38.98
N LYS A 357 -7.29 9.50 40.27
CA LYS A 357 -8.08 10.65 40.76
C LYS A 357 -7.36 11.98 40.54
N LYS A 358 -6.02 12.02 40.61
CA LYS A 358 -5.27 13.28 40.51
C LYS A 358 -5.35 13.91 39.11
N VAL A 359 -4.90 13.21 38.06
CA VAL A 359 -4.88 13.75 36.69
C VAL A 359 -6.30 14.14 36.20
N ARG A 360 -7.32 13.42 36.68
CA ARG A 360 -8.75 13.70 36.44
C ARG A 360 -9.20 15.05 37.05
N LEU A 361 -8.64 15.44 38.20
CA LEU A 361 -8.95 16.70 38.89
C LEU A 361 -8.08 17.84 38.34
N ASP A 362 -6.77 17.62 38.17
CA ASP A 362 -5.81 18.59 37.64
C ASP A 362 -6.32 19.21 36.31
N LEU A 363 -6.81 18.37 35.38
CA LEU A 363 -7.37 18.79 34.08
C LEU A 363 -8.63 19.67 34.21
N ILE A 364 -9.48 19.41 35.22
CA ILE A 364 -10.69 20.19 35.46
C ILE A 364 -10.32 21.52 36.13
N GLU A 365 -9.44 21.48 37.13
CA GLU A 365 -8.98 22.68 37.84
C GLU A 365 -8.29 23.66 36.89
N ASP A 366 -7.37 23.19 36.02
CA ASP A 366 -6.73 24.04 35.01
C ASP A 366 -7.74 24.58 33.97
N LEU A 367 -8.80 23.85 33.63
CA LEU A 367 -9.83 24.32 32.69
C LEU A 367 -10.67 25.45 33.28
N PHE A 368 -11.20 25.26 34.49
CA PHE A 368 -12.02 26.27 35.17
C PHE A 368 -11.20 27.51 35.53
N LYS A 369 -9.96 27.32 35.98
CA LYS A 369 -9.00 28.41 36.24
C LYS A 369 -8.62 29.18 34.98
N SER A 370 -8.45 28.51 33.83
CA SER A 370 -8.21 29.18 32.54
C SER A 370 -9.43 29.97 32.04
N LEU A 371 -10.62 29.59 32.51
CA LEU A 371 -11.90 30.26 32.25
C LEU A 371 -12.25 31.32 33.33
N ASP A 372 -11.43 31.55 34.35
CA ASP A 372 -11.76 32.44 35.49
C ASP A 372 -13.10 32.06 36.18
N LEU A 373 -13.38 30.75 36.28
CA LEU A 373 -14.58 30.18 36.89
C LEU A 373 -14.27 29.43 38.18
N GLU A 374 -15.22 29.41 39.11
CA GLU A 374 -15.15 28.55 40.29
C GLU A 374 -15.32 27.07 39.89
N SER A 375 -14.43 26.21 40.38
CA SER A 375 -14.45 24.78 40.03
C SER A 375 -15.57 24.03 40.77
N PRO A 376 -16.41 23.21 40.08
CA PRO A 376 -17.49 22.43 40.71
C PRO A 376 -16.96 21.39 41.72
N LEU A 377 -15.65 21.14 41.71
CA LEU A 377 -14.94 20.34 42.70
C LEU A 377 -14.95 20.95 44.11
N HIS A 378 -15.04 22.28 44.23
CA HIS A 378 -15.09 22.99 45.51
C HIS A 378 -16.52 23.20 46.03
N SER A 379 -17.52 23.20 45.14
CA SER A 379 -18.94 23.29 45.51
C SER A 379 -19.47 22.03 46.21
N SER A 380 -18.68 20.96 46.26
CA SER A 380 -19.10 19.59 46.57
C SER A 380 -18.86 19.16 48.03
N ASP A 381 -19.13 20.04 48.99
CA ASP A 381 -19.16 19.72 50.44
C ASP A 381 -20.45 18.97 50.88
N THR A 382 -21.29 18.60 49.90
CA THR A 382 -22.43 17.69 50.07
C THR A 382 -21.99 16.27 49.70
N PRO A 383 -22.26 15.23 50.52
CA PRO A 383 -21.74 13.89 50.25
C PRO A 383 -22.26 13.33 48.92
N LEU A 384 -21.34 12.79 48.12
CA LEU A 384 -21.64 12.01 46.91
C LEU A 384 -22.72 10.97 47.22
N VAL A 385 -23.90 11.16 46.63
CA VAL A 385 -25.05 10.28 46.83
C VAL A 385 -24.71 8.92 46.22
N GLN A 386 -24.56 7.91 47.08
CA GLN A 386 -24.48 6.52 46.62
C GLN A 386 -25.72 6.19 45.79
N PRO A 387 -25.59 5.41 44.69
CA PRO A 387 -26.72 5.06 43.85
C PRO A 387 -27.71 4.19 44.62
N SER A 388 -28.73 4.82 45.19
CA SER A 388 -29.92 4.15 45.72
C SER A 388 -30.62 3.41 44.58
N GLU A 389 -30.97 2.15 44.82
CA GLU A 389 -31.92 1.42 43.97
C GLU A 389 -33.30 2.12 43.98
N ILE A 390 -34.19 1.71 43.07
CA ILE A 390 -35.45 2.36 42.64
C ILE A 390 -35.18 3.41 41.54
N SER A 391 -35.75 3.34 40.33
CA SER A 391 -36.92 2.55 39.90
C SER A 391 -36.69 1.77 38.60
N ALA A 392 -37.17 0.53 38.55
CA ALA A 392 -37.12 -0.33 37.37
C ALA A 392 -38.26 0.02 36.38
N GLN A 393 -38.05 1.02 35.51
CA GLN A 393 -39.03 1.32 34.45
C GLN A 393 -38.48 2.01 33.18
N SER A 394 -37.37 1.52 32.64
CA SER A 394 -37.00 1.75 31.22
C SER A 394 -36.20 0.59 30.62
N MET A 395 -36.72 -0.64 30.76
CA MET A 395 -36.11 -1.82 30.13
C MET A 395 -36.60 -1.92 28.67
N VAL A 396 -36.01 -1.13 27.77
CA VAL A 396 -36.19 -1.31 26.32
C VAL A 396 -35.51 -2.61 25.91
N ARG A 397 -36.25 -3.72 26.00
CA ARG A 397 -35.80 -5.00 25.44
C ARG A 397 -35.71 -4.85 23.92
N PRO A 398 -34.64 -5.33 23.26
CA PRO A 398 -34.69 -5.55 21.81
C PRO A 398 -35.81 -6.56 21.49
N PRO A 399 -36.43 -6.46 20.31
CA PRO A 399 -37.47 -7.40 19.93
C PRO A 399 -36.91 -8.83 19.85
N LEU A 400 -37.64 -9.81 20.41
CA LEU A 400 -37.42 -11.19 20.03
C LEU A 400 -37.80 -11.33 18.55
N VAL A 401 -36.83 -11.66 17.70
CA VAL A 401 -37.14 -12.29 16.42
C VAL A 401 -37.64 -13.68 16.75
N SER A 402 -38.90 -13.96 16.46
CA SER A 402 -39.48 -15.29 16.61
C SER A 402 -38.85 -16.24 15.60
N GLU A 403 -38.25 -17.33 16.08
CA GLU A 403 -37.77 -18.42 15.23
C GLU A 403 -38.94 -18.98 14.41
N ALA A 404 -38.89 -18.82 13.09
CA ALA A 404 -39.79 -19.50 12.17
C ALA A 404 -39.28 -20.92 11.97
N SER A 405 -39.89 -21.88 12.65
CA SER A 405 -39.56 -23.31 12.52
C SER A 405 -39.72 -23.79 11.08
N ILE A 406 -38.64 -24.31 10.50
CA ILE A 406 -38.69 -25.26 9.38
C ILE A 406 -38.12 -26.56 9.90
N ASP A 407 -38.95 -27.61 9.87
CA ASP A 407 -38.64 -28.93 10.40
C ASP A 407 -37.79 -29.75 9.40
N SER A 408 -37.16 -30.79 9.93
CA SER A 408 -36.44 -31.91 9.31
C SER A 408 -36.76 -32.22 7.82
N SER A 409 -35.82 -32.74 7.01
CA SER A 409 -34.94 -33.86 7.33
C SER A 409 -33.89 -34.13 6.24
N ASN A 410 -32.68 -34.55 6.63
CA ASN A 410 -32.08 -35.82 6.17
C ASN A 410 -30.82 -36.15 6.99
N ALA A 411 -30.53 -37.45 7.17
CA ALA A 411 -29.47 -37.91 8.07
C ALA A 411 -28.56 -38.96 7.41
N ALA A 412 -27.26 -38.67 7.37
CA ALA A 412 -26.13 -39.59 7.21
C ALA A 412 -24.83 -38.80 7.46
N SER A 413 -23.75 -39.32 8.05
CA SER A 413 -23.57 -40.46 8.96
C SER A 413 -22.13 -40.41 9.50
N SER A 414 -21.96 -40.51 10.83
CA SER A 414 -20.70 -40.74 11.56
C SER A 414 -19.89 -41.95 11.01
N PRO A 415 -18.57 -42.11 11.30
CA PRO A 415 -17.97 -41.78 12.60
C PRO A 415 -16.54 -41.20 12.67
N ASP A 416 -16.23 -40.86 13.92
CA ASP A 416 -15.00 -40.40 14.52
C ASP A 416 -13.88 -41.47 14.54
N VAL A 417 -12.64 -41.03 14.78
CA VAL A 417 -11.54 -41.87 15.30
C VAL A 417 -10.81 -41.06 16.38
N ASP A 418 -10.58 -41.68 17.54
CA ASP A 418 -10.26 -41.00 18.80
C ASP A 418 -8.81 -41.19 19.31
N GLU A 419 -8.41 -40.23 20.14
CA GLU A 419 -7.35 -40.19 21.18
C GLU A 419 -6.04 -41.05 21.19
N ASP A 420 -4.93 -40.31 21.35
CA ASP A 420 -3.85 -40.40 22.38
C ASP A 420 -2.98 -41.67 22.59
N ALA A 421 -1.64 -41.49 22.65
CA ALA A 421 -0.75 -42.05 23.70
C ALA A 421 0.76 -41.63 23.62
N ARG A 422 1.09 -40.45 24.18
CA ARG A 422 2.25 -40.12 25.05
C ARG A 422 3.60 -40.91 24.96
N SER A 423 4.67 -40.17 24.57
CA SER A 423 5.93 -39.82 25.32
C SER A 423 6.39 -40.68 26.54
N PRO A 424 7.71 -40.79 26.89
CA PRO A 424 8.62 -39.62 27.06
C PRO A 424 10.18 -39.77 26.96
N LYS A 425 10.89 -38.62 26.84
CA LYS A 425 12.24 -38.25 27.41
C LYS A 425 13.49 -39.10 27.08
N ALA A 426 14.72 -38.58 26.97
CA ALA A 426 15.34 -37.23 26.84
C ALA A 426 16.85 -37.46 26.46
N SER A 427 17.90 -36.62 26.53
CA SER A 427 18.21 -35.23 26.96
C SER A 427 19.70 -34.97 26.62
N ALA A 428 20.29 -33.76 26.53
CA ALA A 428 19.80 -32.41 26.24
C ALA A 428 21.01 -31.42 26.22
N GLN A 429 21.25 -30.69 25.13
CA GLN A 429 22.17 -29.54 24.99
C GLN A 429 21.80 -28.83 23.68
N ASP A 430 21.15 -27.66 23.58
CA ASP A 430 20.94 -26.48 24.45
C ASP A 430 22.03 -25.40 24.38
N THR A 431 21.79 -24.37 23.54
CA THR A 431 22.04 -22.95 23.87
C THR A 431 21.09 -22.02 23.09
N SER A 432 20.33 -21.21 23.83
CA SER A 432 19.82 -19.86 23.52
C SER A 432 18.88 -19.62 22.32
N ASP A 433 17.57 -19.65 22.60
CA ASP A 433 16.60 -18.67 22.07
C ASP A 433 16.58 -17.43 22.99
N PHE A 434 16.70 -16.21 22.45
CA PHE A 434 16.19 -14.98 23.11
C PHE A 434 16.13 -13.78 22.13
N TRP A 435 14.95 -13.54 21.56
CA TRP A 435 14.58 -12.45 20.62
C TRP A 435 15.25 -12.46 19.25
N ASP A 436 14.42 -12.54 18.20
CA ASP A 436 14.20 -11.41 17.29
C ASP A 436 12.83 -11.58 16.59
N ASN A 437 11.87 -10.70 16.92
CA ASN A 437 10.52 -10.67 16.36
C ASN A 437 10.30 -9.34 15.62
N VAL A 438 9.91 -9.41 14.34
CA VAL A 438 8.95 -8.49 13.70
C VAL A 438 8.06 -9.33 12.79
#